data_AF-A0A7W0NY73-F1
#
_entry.id   AF-A0A7W0NY73-F1
#
_cell.length_a   1.000
_cell.length_b   1.000
_cell.length_c   1.000
_cell.angle_alpha   90.00
_cell.angle_beta   90.00
_cell.angle_gamma   90.00
#
_symmetry.space_group_name_H-M   'P 1'
#
loop_
_entity.id
_entity.type
_entity.pdbx_description
1 polymer ?
#
loop_
_entity_poly.entity_id
_entity_poly.type
_entity_poly.pdbx_seq_one_letter_code
_entity_poly.pdbx_strand_id
1 'polypeptide(L)'
;MESRASPGPFNLRHHDAVIGCLREGGFSISQAVAAFSTLDSYVYGFALQKQTLPFESPEELAEVGESMLADFPVHEYPHLAETIVELTRSGFRFADVFEVGLDLILDGLERLLDAT
;
A
#
# COMPACT_ATOMS: atom_id res chain seq x y z
N MET A 1 5.49 9.00 5.86
CA MET A 1 4.92 9.72 7.01
C MET A 1 6.03 10.40 7.76
N GLU A 2 6.14 11.74 7.66
CA GLU A 2 7.18 12.49 8.36
C GLU A 2 6.79 12.68 9.83
N SER A 3 7.26 11.80 10.72
CA SER A 3 7.01 11.90 12.16
C SER A 3 7.93 12.90 12.86
N ARG A 4 8.94 13.41 12.17
CA ARG A 4 9.98 14.27 12.76
C ARG A 4 9.53 15.73 12.75
N ALA A 5 9.65 16.37 13.91
CA ALA A 5 9.33 17.79 14.08
C ALA A 5 10.26 18.77 13.32
N SER A 6 11.41 18.30 12.82
CA SER A 6 12.35 19.10 12.02
C SER A 6 12.85 18.28 10.82
N PRO A 7 12.14 18.33 9.68
CA PRO A 7 12.56 17.64 8.47
C PRO A 7 13.81 18.29 7.87
N GLY A 8 14.70 17.47 7.34
CA GLY A 8 15.89 17.96 6.63
C GLY A 8 15.53 18.63 5.30
N PRO A 9 16.46 19.43 4.71
CA PRO A 9 16.20 20.19 3.48
C PRO A 9 15.85 19.32 2.26
N PHE A 10 16.30 18.05 2.22
CA PHE A 10 15.91 17.12 1.17
C PHE A 10 14.43 16.71 1.27
N ASN A 11 13.96 16.45 2.49
CA ASN A 11 12.57 16.08 2.75
C ASN A 11 11.63 17.26 2.46
N LEU A 12 12.02 18.47 2.87
CA LEU A 12 11.28 19.69 2.52
C LEU A 12 11.15 19.88 1.01
N ARG A 13 12.25 19.72 0.25
CA ARG A 13 12.21 19.79 -1.22
C ARG A 13 11.33 18.71 -1.84
N HIS A 14 11.33 17.50 -1.29
CA HIS A 14 10.48 16.43 -1.76
C HIS A 14 9.00 16.76 -1.55
N HIS A 15 8.60 17.19 -0.35
CA HIS A 15 7.22 17.59 -0.07
C HIS A 15 6.77 18.77 -0.92
N ASP A 16 7.61 19.80 -1.06
CA ASP A 16 7.33 20.96 -1.91
C ASP A 16 7.10 20.55 -3.37
N ALA A 17 7.95 19.66 -3.91
CA ALA A 17 7.79 19.14 -5.26
C ALA A 17 6.49 18.34 -5.44
N VAL A 18 6.16 17.43 -4.52
CA VAL A 18 4.93 16.62 -4.60
C VAL A 18 3.67 17.49 -4.52
N ILE A 19 3.64 18.42 -3.56
CA ILE A 19 2.54 19.37 -3.42
C ILE A 19 2.46 20.26 -4.66
N GLY A 20 3.59 20.72 -5.19
CA GLY A 20 3.68 21.49 -6.43
C GLY A 20 3.02 20.76 -7.60
N CYS A 21 3.40 19.50 -7.84
CA CYS A 21 2.80 18.68 -8.90
C CYS A 21 1.29 18.54 -8.75
N LEU A 22 0.78 18.29 -7.53
CA LEU A 22 -0.66 18.20 -7.28
C LEU A 22 -1.37 19.54 -7.54
N ARG A 23 -0.77 20.66 -7.13
CA ARG A 23 -1.32 22.01 -7.36
C ARG A 23 -1.36 22.36 -8.84
N GLU A 24 -0.31 22.03 -9.58
CA GLU A 24 -0.25 22.19 -11.04
C GLU A 24 -1.26 21.29 -11.76
N GLY A 25 -1.57 20.12 -11.20
CA GLY A 25 -2.62 19.22 -11.65
C GLY A 25 -4.06 19.65 -11.34
N GLY A 26 -4.27 20.83 -10.73
CA GLY A 26 -5.60 21.41 -10.51
C GLY A 26 -6.19 21.18 -9.12
N PHE A 27 -5.54 20.43 -8.23
CA PHE A 27 -6.01 20.24 -6.86
C PHE A 27 -5.99 21.56 -6.08
N SER A 28 -7.05 21.85 -5.31
CA SER A 28 -6.99 22.87 -4.24
C SER A 28 -5.92 22.51 -3.20
N ILE A 29 -5.48 23.48 -2.37
CA ILE A 29 -4.43 23.19 -1.37
C ILE A 29 -4.89 22.12 -0.37
N SER A 30 -6.17 22.14 0.03
CA SER A 30 -6.74 21.14 0.93
C SER A 30 -6.78 19.76 0.29
N GLN A 31 -7.15 19.65 -0.99
CA GLN A 31 -7.13 18.38 -1.71
C GLN A 31 -5.69 17.88 -1.92
N ALA A 32 -4.73 18.75 -2.24
CA ALA A 32 -3.33 18.38 -2.40
C ALA A 32 -2.73 17.81 -1.10
N VAL A 33 -3.03 18.40 0.06
CA VAL A 33 -2.60 17.86 1.36
C VAL A 33 -3.22 16.50 1.66
N ALA A 34 -4.51 16.31 1.34
CA ALA A 34 -5.18 15.03 1.49
C ALA A 34 -4.57 13.96 0.57
N ALA A 35 -4.37 14.29 -0.71
CA ALA A 35 -3.76 13.41 -1.69
C ALA A 35 -2.33 13.00 -1.28
N PHE A 36 -1.50 13.96 -0.91
CA PHE A 36 -0.15 13.71 -0.42
C PHE A 36 -0.15 12.77 0.79
N SER A 37 -0.99 13.05 1.79
CA SER A 37 -1.07 12.24 3.02
C SER A 37 -1.53 10.81 2.75
N THR A 38 -2.50 10.62 1.84
CA THR A 38 -3.00 9.30 1.43
C THR A 38 -1.92 8.49 0.71
N LEU A 39 -1.26 9.10 -0.28
CA LEU A 39 -0.19 8.45 -1.04
C LEU A 39 0.98 8.06 -0.12
N ASP A 40 1.45 8.99 0.70
CA ASP A 40 2.54 8.75 1.64
C ASP A 40 2.21 7.65 2.66
N SER A 41 0.97 7.61 3.17
CA SER A 41 0.52 6.53 4.07
C SER A 41 0.48 5.17 3.38
N TYR A 42 0.00 5.12 2.14
CA TYR A 42 -0.05 3.88 1.35
C TYR A 42 1.34 3.35 1.04
N VAL A 43 2.22 4.19 0.48
CA VAL A 43 3.59 3.82 0.13
C VAL A 43 4.37 3.35 1.36
N TYR A 44 4.27 4.09 2.47
CA TYR A 44 4.93 3.71 3.71
C TYR A 44 4.37 2.40 4.29
N GLY A 45 3.04 2.24 4.33
CA GLY A 45 2.40 1.03 4.82
C GLY A 45 2.78 -0.21 4.02
N PHE A 46 2.81 -0.09 2.68
CA PHE A 46 3.24 -1.15 1.79
C PHE A 46 4.72 -1.53 2.02
N ALA A 47 5.61 -0.53 2.09
CA ALA A 47 7.04 -0.76 2.34
C ALA A 47 7.28 -1.46 3.68
N LEU A 48 6.55 -1.04 4.73
CA LEU A 48 6.62 -1.67 6.05
C LEU A 48 6.15 -3.13 5.99
N GLN A 49 4.98 -3.39 5.39
CA GLN A 49 4.46 -4.75 5.25
C GLN A 49 5.45 -5.65 4.50
N LYS A 50 5.93 -5.20 3.34
CA LYS A 50 6.91 -5.94 2.52
C LYS A 50 8.18 -6.30 3.29
N GLN A 51 8.69 -5.43 4.15
CA GLN A 51 9.85 -5.71 4.99
C GLN A 51 9.59 -6.71 6.13
N THR A 52 8.33 -6.84 6.54
CA THR A 52 7.92 -7.71 7.66
C THR A 52 7.37 -9.06 7.22
N LEU A 53 7.22 -9.29 5.90
CA LEU A 53 6.70 -10.55 5.40
C LEU A 53 7.66 -11.71 5.71
N PRO A 54 7.13 -12.89 6.06
CA PRO A 54 7.94 -14.07 6.33
C PRO A 54 8.35 -14.83 5.05
N PHE A 55 8.19 -14.22 3.87
CA PHE A 55 8.51 -14.81 2.56
C PHE A 55 8.88 -13.72 1.56
N GLU A 56 9.75 -14.06 0.60
CA GLU A 56 10.16 -13.19 -0.51
C GLU A 56 9.75 -13.75 -1.88
N SER A 57 9.45 -15.06 -1.96
CA SER A 57 9.10 -15.76 -3.20
C SER A 57 7.74 -16.49 -3.11
N PRO A 58 7.10 -16.79 -4.25
CA PRO A 58 5.89 -17.63 -4.27
C PRO A 58 6.11 -19.02 -3.66
N GLU A 59 7.31 -19.59 -3.81
CA GLU A 59 7.67 -20.88 -3.23
C GLU A 59 7.72 -20.82 -1.70
N GLU A 60 8.36 -19.79 -1.13
CA GLU A 60 8.38 -19.58 0.33
C GLU A 60 6.98 -19.27 0.88
N LEU A 61 6.16 -18.53 0.14
CA LEU A 61 4.76 -18.30 0.49
C LEU A 61 3.97 -19.60 0.56
N ALA A 62 4.22 -20.54 -0.37
CA ALA A 62 3.57 -21.84 -0.33
C ALA A 62 3.94 -22.63 0.93
N GLU A 63 5.23 -22.69 1.27
CA GLU A 63 5.72 -23.37 2.47
C GLU A 63 5.15 -22.75 3.77
N VAL A 64 5.15 -21.42 3.86
CA VAL A 64 4.59 -20.71 5.01
C VAL A 64 3.08 -20.93 5.10
N GLY A 65 2.36 -20.87 3.98
CA GLY A 65 0.91 -21.07 3.94
C GLY A 65 0.49 -22.48 4.35
N GLU A 66 1.20 -23.52 3.89
CA GLU A 66 0.97 -24.90 4.32
C GLU A 66 1.20 -25.09 5.83
N SER A 67 2.29 -24.51 6.35
CA SER A 67 2.60 -24.52 7.78
C SER A 67 1.52 -23.82 8.61
N MET A 68 1.03 -22.66 8.15
CA MET A 68 -0.05 -21.94 8.82
C MET A 68 -1.35 -22.73 8.84
N LEU A 69 -1.72 -23.37 7.72
CA LEU A 69 -2.98 -24.11 7.59
C LEU A 69 -3.04 -25.37 8.48
N ALA A 70 -1.91 -25.97 8.85
CA ALA A 70 -1.87 -27.21 9.61
C ALA A 70 -2.64 -27.13 10.95
N ASP A 71 -2.50 -26.01 11.66
CA ASP A 71 -3.13 -25.77 12.96
C ASP A 71 -4.19 -24.65 12.91
N PHE A 72 -4.53 -24.15 11.71
CA PHE A 72 -5.46 -23.02 11.56
C PHE A 72 -6.91 -23.44 11.82
N PRO A 73 -7.68 -22.73 12.65
CA PRO A 73 -9.09 -23.05 12.91
C PRO A 73 -9.97 -22.59 11.73
N VAL A 74 -9.93 -23.36 10.62
CA VAL A 74 -10.58 -23.03 9.34
C VAL A 74 -12.09 -22.79 9.44
N HIS A 75 -12.77 -23.43 10.40
CA HIS A 75 -14.21 -23.23 10.62
C HIS A 75 -14.53 -21.93 11.34
N GLU A 76 -13.59 -21.37 12.09
CA GLU A 76 -13.74 -20.10 12.81
C GLU A 76 -13.40 -18.90 11.91
N TYR A 77 -12.39 -19.06 11.05
CA TYR A 77 -11.92 -18.00 10.13
C TYR A 77 -11.91 -18.45 8.66
N PRO A 78 -13.07 -18.73 8.06
CA PRO A 78 -13.16 -19.33 6.73
C PRO A 78 -12.55 -18.45 5.63
N HIS A 79 -12.69 -17.12 5.70
CA HIS A 79 -12.12 -16.20 4.69
C HIS A 79 -10.60 -16.08 4.77
N LEU A 80 -10.01 -16.25 5.96
CA LEU A 80 -8.55 -16.29 6.10
C LEU A 80 -8.01 -17.62 5.58
N ALA A 81 -8.69 -18.73 5.88
CA ALA A 81 -8.35 -20.03 5.30
C ALA A 81 -8.42 -20.01 3.77
N GLU A 82 -9.49 -19.44 3.20
CA GLU A 82 -9.65 -19.22 1.76
C GLU A 82 -8.49 -18.39 1.18
N THR A 83 -8.11 -17.30 1.84
CA THR A 83 -7.01 -16.43 1.41
C THR A 83 -5.68 -17.20 1.40
N ILE A 84 -5.33 -17.90 2.48
CA ILE A 84 -4.06 -18.65 2.57
C ILE A 84 -4.02 -19.69 1.44
N VAL A 85 -5.11 -20.44 1.26
CA VAL A 85 -5.22 -21.46 0.22
C VAL A 85 -5.06 -20.88 -1.19
N GLU A 86 -5.69 -19.75 -1.49
CA GLU A 86 -5.63 -19.13 -2.81
C GLU A 86 -4.26 -18.51 -3.10
N LEU A 87 -3.67 -17.83 -2.12
CA LEU A 87 -2.34 -17.20 -2.27
C LEU A 87 -1.25 -18.26 -2.49
N THR A 88 -1.30 -19.38 -1.77
CA THR A 88 -0.38 -20.50 -1.96
C THR A 88 -0.50 -21.14 -3.36
N ARG A 89 -1.69 -21.17 -3.96
CA ARG A 89 -1.93 -21.83 -5.27
C ARG A 89 -1.69 -20.93 -6.48
N SER A 90 -1.88 -19.63 -6.32
CA SER A 90 -1.90 -18.67 -7.44
C SER A 90 -0.52 -18.21 -7.91
N GLY A 91 0.56 -18.60 -7.22
CA GLY A 91 1.90 -18.07 -7.48
C GLY A 91 1.98 -16.57 -7.14
N PHE A 92 1.17 -16.13 -6.18
CA PHE A 92 1.02 -14.73 -5.81
C PHE A 92 2.35 -14.08 -5.44
N ARG A 93 2.59 -12.89 -5.99
CA ARG A 93 3.68 -12.01 -5.54
C ARG A 93 3.09 -10.82 -4.81
N PHE A 94 3.48 -10.65 -3.55
CA PHE A 94 3.04 -9.50 -2.77
C PHE A 94 3.42 -8.15 -3.41
N ALA A 95 4.53 -8.12 -4.16
CA ALA A 95 4.95 -6.94 -4.92
C ALA A 95 3.87 -6.43 -5.90
N ASP A 96 3.05 -7.32 -6.46
CA ASP A 96 2.05 -6.97 -7.46
C ASP A 96 0.87 -6.19 -6.86
N VAL A 97 0.66 -6.27 -5.53
CA VAL A 97 -0.38 -5.53 -4.83
C VAL A 97 -0.09 -4.02 -4.77
N PHE A 98 1.18 -3.62 -4.93
CA PHE A 98 1.58 -2.21 -4.89
C PHE A 98 0.91 -1.40 -6.00
N GLU A 99 1.03 -1.87 -7.24
CA GLU A 99 0.51 -1.13 -8.40
C GLU A 99 -1.02 -1.08 -8.34
N VAL A 100 -1.66 -2.21 -8.00
CA VAL A 100 -3.14 -2.28 -7.87
C VAL A 100 -3.66 -1.30 -6.82
N GLY A 101 -3.04 -1.23 -5.63
CA GLY A 101 -3.50 -0.30 -4.60
C GLY A 101 -3.17 1.16 -4.93
N LEU A 102 -2.06 1.42 -5.62
CA LEU A 102 -1.72 2.75 -6.11
C LEU A 102 -2.73 3.23 -7.15
N ASP A 103 -3.08 2.41 -8.13
CA ASP A 103 -4.09 2.70 -9.15
C ASP A 103 -5.44 3.04 -8.51
N LEU A 104 -5.88 2.25 -7.51
CA LEU A 104 -7.11 2.52 -6.77
C LEU A 104 -7.12 3.89 -6.08
N ILE A 105 -5.97 4.33 -5.57
CA ILE A 105 -5.83 5.66 -4.95
C ILE A 105 -5.86 6.73 -6.03
N LEU A 106 -5.08 6.57 -7.10
CA LEU A 106 -5.01 7.53 -8.20
C LEU A 106 -6.38 7.74 -8.87
N ASP A 107 -7.12 6.67 -9.14
CA ASP A 107 -8.50 6.73 -9.65
C ASP A 107 -9.46 7.46 -8.67
N GLY A 108 -9.22 7.32 -7.36
CA GLY A 108 -9.95 8.08 -6.34
C GLY A 108 -9.64 9.57 -6.37
N LEU A 109 -8.36 9.92 -6.60
CA LEU A 109 -7.90 11.29 -6.69
C LEU A 109 -8.35 11.98 -7.97
N GLU A 110 -8.37 11.27 -9.10
CA GLU A 110 -8.90 11.79 -10.37
C GLU A 110 -10.39 12.13 -10.25
N ARG A 111 -11.20 11.24 -9.67
CA ARG A 111 -12.62 11.51 -9.39
C ARG A 111 -12.83 12.71 -8.47
N LEU A 112 -11.90 12.97 -7.55
CA LEU A 112 -11.95 14.14 -6.67
C LEU A 112 -11.71 15.45 -7.44
N LEU A 113 -10.89 15.42 -8.49
CA LEU A 113 -10.70 16.55 -9.41
C LEU A 113 -11.97 16.80 -10.22
N ASP A 114 -12.53 15.76 -10.83
CA ASP A 114 -13.71 15.87 -11.70
C ASP A 114 -14.98 16.35 -10.98
N ALA A 115 -15.04 16.18 -9.66
CA ALA A 115 -16.14 16.62 -8.82
C ALA A 115 -16.08 18.12 -8.44
N THR A 116 -15.05 18.85 -8.86
CA THR A 116 -14.80 20.26 -8.53
C THR A 116 -15.07 21.17 -9.73
#